data_AF-A0A973RWV3-F1
#
_entry.id   AF-A0A973RWV3-F1
#
_cell.length_a   1.000
_cell.length_b   1.000
_cell.length_c   1.000
_cell.angle_alpha   90.00
_cell.angle_beta   90.00
_cell.angle_gamma   90.00
#
_symmetry.space_group_name_H-M   'P 1'
#
loop_
_entity.id
_entity.type
_entity.pdbx_description
1 polymer ?
#
loop_
_entity_poly.entity_id
_entity_poly.type
_entity_poly.pdbx_seq_one_letter_code
_entity_poly.pdbx_strand_id
1 'polypeptide(L)'
;MGAKRVESIEKNVEFAAAATLAGAVGYAVFALSGLPQPEGGVCAAVAAAISFYLGHGALAAFGERDAVFRVPIFNIREIEVDEDELVLTSADRIGTAELLLTSDDRVTTEELLLTEADRIGADADTLELDDILAELGPDSRVVRLFDRKAMPTPGQLKTRIDDHLQQGTPAPVQSDAAQALSDALAELRRSLRR
;
A
#
# COMPACT_ATOMS: atom_id res chain seq x y z
N MET A 1 -12.71 6.69 18.69
CA MET A 1 -12.05 7.82 18.00
C MET A 1 -12.98 8.31 16.91
N GLY A 2 -13.28 9.60 16.88
CA GLY A 2 -14.58 10.12 16.42
C GLY A 2 -14.71 10.35 14.92
N ALA A 3 -15.89 9.99 14.38
CA ALA A 3 -16.32 10.20 13.00
C ALA A 3 -16.03 11.61 12.46
N LYS A 4 -16.16 12.64 13.31
CA LYS A 4 -15.84 14.04 12.95
C LYS A 4 -14.39 14.25 12.48
N ARG A 5 -13.44 13.50 13.01
CA ARG A 5 -12.03 13.59 12.57
C ARG A 5 -11.84 12.96 11.19
N VAL A 6 -12.51 11.85 10.92
CA VAL A 6 -12.46 11.17 9.62
C VAL A 6 -13.05 12.08 8.54
N GLU A 7 -14.23 12.62 8.79
CA GLU A 7 -14.90 13.56 7.88
C GLU A 7 -14.04 14.81 7.59
N SER A 8 -13.35 15.34 8.62
CA SER A 8 -12.46 16.48 8.43
C SER A 8 -11.23 16.13 7.60
N ILE A 9 -10.70 14.91 7.72
CA ILE A 9 -9.54 14.47 6.93
C ILE A 9 -9.96 14.31 5.47
N GLU A 10 -11.09 13.68 5.20
CA GLU A 10 -11.62 13.49 3.84
C GLU A 10 -11.85 14.84 3.14
N LYS A 11 -12.53 15.78 3.79
CA LYS A 11 -12.74 17.13 3.27
C LYS A 11 -11.43 17.87 2.96
N ASN A 12 -10.42 17.72 3.82
CA ASN A 12 -9.13 18.36 3.59
C ASN A 12 -8.38 17.75 2.40
N VAL A 13 -8.51 16.43 2.19
CA VAL A 13 -7.91 15.72 1.04
C VAL A 13 -8.58 16.15 -0.26
N GLU A 14 -9.91 16.19 -0.29
CA GLU A 14 -10.68 16.66 -1.46
C GLU A 14 -10.33 18.12 -1.81
N PHE A 15 -10.25 18.98 -0.81
CA PHE A 15 -9.85 20.38 -1.00
C PHE A 15 -8.42 20.49 -1.57
N ALA A 16 -7.47 19.72 -1.05
CA ALA A 16 -6.10 19.71 -1.54
C ALA A 16 -6.00 19.19 -2.99
N ALA A 17 -6.78 18.15 -3.34
CA ALA A 17 -6.85 17.63 -4.70
C ALA A 17 -7.44 18.67 -5.68
N ALA A 18 -8.52 19.34 -5.30
CA ALA A 18 -9.11 20.40 -6.13
C ALA A 18 -8.17 21.61 -6.29
N ALA A 19 -7.46 22.00 -5.23
CA ALA A 19 -6.50 23.11 -5.25
C ALA A 19 -5.29 22.82 -6.15
N THR A 20 -4.74 21.61 -6.09
CA THR A 20 -3.61 21.21 -6.95
C THR A 20 -4.00 21.16 -8.43
N LEU A 21 -5.18 20.61 -8.75
CA LEU A 21 -5.75 20.64 -10.10
C LEU A 21 -5.91 22.10 -10.60
N ALA A 22 -6.50 22.97 -9.78
CA ALA A 22 -6.73 24.37 -10.12
C ALA A 22 -5.41 25.11 -10.40
N GLY A 23 -4.39 24.88 -9.58
CA GLY A 23 -3.05 25.44 -9.79
C GLY A 23 -2.42 24.96 -11.09
N ALA A 24 -2.51 23.65 -11.39
CA ALA A 24 -1.97 23.08 -12.62
C ALA A 24 -2.66 23.66 -13.87
N VAL A 25 -4.00 23.78 -13.85
CA VAL A 25 -4.75 24.38 -14.98
C VAL A 25 -4.44 25.87 -15.12
N GLY A 26 -4.40 26.62 -14.02
CA GLY A 26 -4.04 28.03 -14.04
C GLY A 26 -2.65 28.26 -14.63
N TYR A 27 -1.65 27.46 -14.22
CA TYR A 27 -0.30 27.52 -14.75
C TYR A 27 -0.25 27.16 -16.25
N ALA A 28 -0.95 26.10 -16.66
CA ALA A 28 -1.01 25.70 -18.07
C ALA A 28 -1.63 26.80 -18.95
N VAL A 29 -2.74 27.42 -18.50
CA VAL A 29 -3.36 28.54 -19.22
C VAL A 29 -2.44 29.75 -19.28
N PHE A 30 -1.77 30.08 -18.17
CA PHE A 30 -0.79 31.17 -18.16
C PHE A 30 0.34 30.92 -19.17
N ALA A 31 0.95 29.73 -19.14
CA ALA A 31 2.06 29.35 -19.99
C ALA A 31 1.69 29.31 -21.49
N LEU A 32 0.47 28.91 -21.82
CA LEU A 32 0.00 28.80 -23.21
C LEU A 32 -0.61 30.10 -23.77
N SER A 33 -1.04 31.03 -22.91
CA SER A 33 -1.77 32.22 -23.35
C SER A 33 -0.95 33.15 -24.25
N GLY A 34 0.38 33.21 -24.04
CA GLY A 34 1.26 34.15 -24.75
C GLY A 34 0.89 35.64 -24.54
N LEU A 35 -0.01 35.94 -23.60
CA LEU A 35 -0.51 37.28 -23.35
C LEU A 35 0.48 38.08 -22.49
N PRO A 36 0.59 39.40 -22.71
CA PRO A 36 1.38 40.27 -21.84
C PRO A 36 0.80 40.31 -20.42
N GLN A 37 1.67 40.55 -19.43
CA GLN A 37 1.21 40.88 -18.08
C GLN A 37 0.56 42.27 -18.10
N PRO A 38 -0.63 42.49 -17.50
CA PRO A 38 -1.33 41.66 -16.49
C PRO A 38 -2.46 40.75 -17.03
N GLU A 39 -2.80 40.84 -18.32
CA GLU A 39 -4.00 40.18 -18.88
C GLU A 39 -3.92 38.65 -18.80
N GLY A 40 -2.75 38.07 -19.11
CA GLY A 40 -2.53 36.62 -18.97
C GLY A 40 -2.72 36.11 -17.54
N GLY A 41 -2.40 36.94 -16.53
CA GLY A 41 -2.60 36.61 -15.13
C GLY A 41 -4.07 36.52 -14.74
N VAL A 42 -4.92 37.43 -15.27
CA VAL A 42 -6.37 37.41 -15.03
C VAL A 42 -6.99 36.16 -15.67
N CYS A 43 -6.65 35.85 -16.91
CA CYS A 43 -7.15 34.65 -17.58
C CYS A 43 -6.76 33.36 -16.85
N ALA A 44 -5.52 33.25 -16.39
CA ALA A 44 -5.04 32.12 -15.61
C ALA A 44 -5.77 31.97 -14.27
N ALA A 45 -6.00 33.08 -13.55
CA ALA A 45 -6.72 33.07 -12.29
C ALA A 45 -8.18 32.64 -12.46
N VAL A 46 -8.86 33.12 -13.52
CA VAL A 46 -10.23 32.71 -13.85
C VAL A 46 -10.29 31.22 -14.19
N ALA A 47 -9.36 30.73 -15.00
CA ALA A 47 -9.29 29.31 -15.36
C ALA A 47 -9.03 28.41 -14.13
N ALA A 48 -8.13 28.83 -13.24
CA ALA A 48 -7.88 28.13 -11.98
C ALA A 48 -9.13 28.09 -11.09
N ALA A 49 -9.83 29.21 -10.93
CA ALA A 49 -11.05 29.29 -10.13
C ALA A 49 -12.15 28.36 -10.69
N ILE A 50 -12.40 28.41 -12.01
CA ILE A 50 -13.39 27.53 -12.66
C ILE A 50 -13.03 26.05 -12.45
N SER A 51 -11.75 25.70 -12.64
CA SER A 51 -11.28 24.33 -12.46
C SER A 51 -11.39 23.86 -11.01
N PHE A 52 -11.13 24.75 -10.04
CA PHE A 52 -11.32 24.48 -8.63
C PHE A 52 -12.77 24.13 -8.32
N TYR A 53 -13.72 24.98 -8.74
CA TYR A 53 -15.14 24.77 -8.47
C TYR A 53 -15.69 23.53 -9.18
N LEU A 54 -15.26 23.26 -10.41
CA LEU A 54 -15.64 22.04 -11.14
C LEU A 54 -15.06 20.79 -10.49
N GLY A 55 -13.77 20.79 -10.14
CA GLY A 55 -13.12 19.66 -9.48
C GLY A 55 -13.72 19.37 -8.11
N HIS A 56 -13.90 20.42 -7.29
CA HIS A 56 -14.53 20.30 -5.97
C HIS A 56 -15.98 19.82 -6.09
N GLY A 57 -16.77 20.37 -7.01
CA GLY A 57 -18.16 19.95 -7.23
C GLY A 57 -18.27 18.50 -7.70
N ALA A 58 -17.38 18.06 -8.60
CA ALA A 58 -17.32 16.67 -9.05
C ALA A 58 -16.96 15.72 -7.90
N LEU A 59 -15.94 16.04 -7.10
CA LEU A 59 -15.53 15.23 -5.95
C LEU A 59 -16.66 15.14 -4.90
N ALA A 60 -17.30 16.25 -4.57
CA ALA A 60 -18.45 16.25 -3.66
C ALA A 60 -19.61 15.38 -4.17
N ALA A 61 -19.89 15.43 -5.47
CA ALA A 61 -20.92 14.59 -6.09
C ALA A 61 -20.57 13.08 -6.09
N PHE A 62 -19.28 12.73 -6.05
CA PHE A 62 -18.84 11.34 -5.87
C PHE A 62 -18.90 10.90 -4.41
N GLY A 63 -18.62 11.78 -3.45
CA GLY A 63 -18.67 11.48 -2.02
C GLY A 63 -20.09 11.26 -1.47
N GLU A 64 -21.10 11.94 -2.02
CA GLU A 64 -22.50 11.74 -1.60
C GLU A 64 -23.13 10.46 -2.14
N ARG A 65 -22.54 9.84 -3.17
CA ARG A 65 -22.94 8.50 -3.55
C ARG A 65 -22.37 7.57 -2.49
N ASP A 66 -23.23 7.11 -1.59
CA ASP A 66 -23.05 5.84 -0.88
C ASP A 66 -22.83 4.76 -1.94
N ALA A 67 -21.59 4.68 -2.42
CA ALA A 67 -21.14 3.63 -3.29
C ALA A 67 -21.15 2.43 -2.37
N VAL A 68 -22.31 1.76 -2.32
CA VAL A 68 -22.42 0.38 -1.86
C VAL A 68 -21.59 -0.39 -2.86
N PHE A 69 -20.27 -0.37 -2.65
CA PHE A 69 -19.32 -1.15 -3.37
C PHE A 69 -19.63 -2.58 -2.97
N ARG A 70 -20.56 -3.19 -3.71
CA ARG A 70 -20.85 -4.61 -3.61
C ARG A 70 -19.61 -5.29 -4.16
N VAL A 71 -18.62 -5.48 -3.29
CA VAL A 71 -17.56 -6.45 -3.54
C VAL A 71 -18.31 -7.74 -3.84
N PRO A 72 -18.19 -8.32 -5.05
CA PRO A 72 -18.75 -9.63 -5.29
C PRO A 72 -18.21 -10.54 -4.18
N ILE A 73 -19.11 -11.23 -3.48
CA ILE A 73 -18.72 -12.15 -2.42
C ILE A 73 -17.64 -13.02 -3.02
N PHE A 74 -16.43 -12.91 -2.47
CA PHE A 74 -15.30 -13.65 -2.95
C PHE A 74 -15.71 -15.11 -2.86
N ASN A 75 -15.95 -15.73 -4.02
CA ASN A 75 -16.36 -17.12 -4.04
C ASN A 75 -15.11 -17.91 -3.72
N ILE A 76 -14.92 -18.18 -2.42
CA ILE A 76 -13.91 -19.11 -1.93
C ILE A 76 -14.36 -20.47 -2.44
N ARG A 77 -14.04 -20.74 -3.71
CA ARG A 77 -14.09 -22.10 -4.23
C ARG A 77 -13.01 -22.85 -3.49
N GLU A 78 -13.38 -24.00 -2.95
CA GLU A 78 -12.43 -24.97 -2.46
C GLU A 78 -11.42 -25.21 -3.60
N ILE A 79 -10.15 -24.92 -3.32
CA ILE A 79 -9.09 -25.16 -4.30
C ILE A 79 -9.03 -26.68 -4.42
N GLU A 80 -9.53 -27.22 -5.53
CA GLU A 80 -9.26 -28.60 -5.90
C GLU A 80 -7.74 -28.69 -6.06
N VAL A 81 -7.11 -29.32 -5.06
CA VAL A 81 -5.70 -29.68 -5.14
C VAL A 81 -5.62 -30.79 -6.18
N ASP A 82 -5.31 -30.42 -7.41
CA ASP A 82 -5.01 -31.40 -8.45
C ASP A 82 -3.75 -32.14 -7.99
N GLU A 83 -3.87 -33.44 -7.71
CA GLU A 83 -2.74 -34.25 -7.20
C GLU A 83 -1.58 -34.33 -8.22
N ASP A 84 -1.83 -33.91 -9.46
CA ASP A 84 -0.87 -33.85 -10.56
C ASP A 84 -0.16 -32.48 -10.70
N GLU A 85 -0.58 -31.43 -9.99
CA GLU A 85 0.06 -30.11 -10.05
C GLU A 85 1.10 -29.95 -8.92
N LEU A 86 2.33 -30.39 -9.21
CA LEU A 86 3.59 -30.08 -8.51
C LEU A 86 3.46 -29.69 -7.03
N VAL A 87 2.89 -30.59 -6.21
CA VAL A 87 3.05 -30.51 -4.76
C VAL A 87 4.55 -30.62 -4.50
N LEU A 88 5.18 -29.56 -3.99
CA LEU A 88 6.58 -29.58 -3.58
C LEU A 88 6.78 -30.76 -2.62
N THR A 89 7.31 -31.84 -3.15
CA THR A 89 7.48 -33.06 -2.36
C THR A 89 8.63 -32.84 -1.39
N SER A 90 8.75 -33.69 -0.38
CA SER A 90 9.92 -33.68 0.50
C SER A 90 11.25 -33.90 -0.24
N ALA A 91 11.23 -34.30 -1.52
CA ALA A 91 12.40 -34.33 -2.40
C ALA A 91 12.80 -32.94 -2.96
N ASP A 92 11.86 -32.01 -3.07
CA ASP A 92 12.09 -30.61 -3.50
C ASP A 92 12.43 -29.69 -2.34
N ARG A 93 12.34 -30.18 -1.10
CA ARG A 93 12.99 -29.54 0.03
C ARG A 93 14.49 -29.69 -0.18
N ILE A 94 15.12 -28.64 -0.71
CA ILE A 94 16.56 -28.42 -0.58
C ILE A 94 16.89 -28.70 0.88
N GLY A 95 17.53 -29.84 1.12
CA GLY A 95 17.79 -30.31 2.47
C GLY A 95 18.52 -29.22 3.26
N THR A 96 18.44 -29.27 4.58
CA THR A 96 19.26 -28.43 5.47
C THR A 96 20.78 -28.65 5.30
N ALA A 97 21.20 -29.39 4.28
CA ALA A 97 22.56 -29.36 3.77
C ALA A 97 22.78 -27.98 3.14
N GLU A 98 23.60 -27.18 3.80
CA GLU A 98 24.22 -26.00 3.21
C GLU A 98 24.57 -26.30 1.75
N LEU A 99 24.12 -25.43 0.84
CA LEU A 99 24.55 -25.41 -0.56
C LEU A 99 26.08 -25.23 -0.59
N LEU A 100 26.81 -26.32 -0.41
CA LEU A 100 28.24 -26.39 -0.62
C LEU A 100 28.44 -26.34 -2.13
N LEU A 101 28.59 -25.13 -2.65
CA LEU A 101 29.17 -24.90 -3.96
C LEU A 101 30.53 -25.60 -3.98
N THR A 102 30.57 -26.81 -4.54
CA THR A 102 31.83 -27.51 -4.74
C THR A 102 32.62 -26.77 -5.82
N SER A 103 33.95 -26.84 -5.75
CA SER A 103 34.87 -26.18 -6.70
C SER A 103 34.55 -26.49 -8.17
N ASP A 104 33.86 -27.60 -8.41
CA ASP A 104 33.50 -28.12 -9.73
C ASP A 104 32.22 -27.47 -10.29
N ASP A 105 31.37 -26.86 -9.44
CA ASP A 105 30.21 -26.04 -9.84
C ASP A 105 30.58 -24.58 -10.11
N ARG A 106 31.88 -24.23 -10.03
CA ARG A 106 32.36 -22.96 -10.54
C ARG A 106 32.26 -22.99 -12.05
N VAL A 107 31.19 -22.39 -12.57
CA VAL A 107 31.08 -22.01 -13.97
C VAL A 107 32.41 -21.35 -14.36
N THR A 108 33.15 -22.02 -15.24
CA THR A 108 34.41 -21.48 -15.73
C THR A 108 34.09 -20.17 -16.45
N THR A 109 34.84 -19.12 -16.13
CA THR A 109 34.61 -17.75 -16.61
C THR A 109 34.63 -17.63 -18.15
N GLU A 110 35.00 -18.69 -18.85
CA GLU A 110 35.04 -18.79 -20.30
C GLU A 110 33.67 -19.11 -20.94
N GLU A 111 32.72 -19.70 -20.20
CA GLU A 111 31.37 -20.03 -20.73
C GLU A 111 30.33 -18.94 -20.46
N LEU A 112 30.64 -17.96 -19.59
CA LEU A 112 29.84 -16.75 -19.35
C LEU A 112 30.41 -15.53 -20.08
N LEU A 113 30.90 -15.74 -21.30
CA LEU A 113 31.20 -14.63 -22.20
C LEU A 113 29.88 -14.10 -22.75
N LEU A 114 29.32 -13.10 -22.06
CA LEU A 114 28.34 -12.19 -22.65
C LEU A 114 28.89 -11.75 -24.01
N THR A 115 28.21 -12.14 -25.09
CA THR A 115 28.63 -11.72 -26.43
C THR A 115 28.45 -10.20 -26.56
N GLU A 116 29.23 -9.54 -27.43
CA GLU A 116 29.08 -8.09 -27.68
C GLU A 116 27.63 -7.68 -28.04
N ALA A 117 26.80 -8.63 -28.50
CA ALA A 117 25.38 -8.42 -28.76
C ALA A 117 24.51 -8.29 -27.49
N ASP A 118 24.96 -8.82 -26.34
CA ASP A 118 24.26 -8.75 -25.05
C ASP A 118 24.67 -7.53 -24.21
N ARG A 119 25.66 -6.74 -24.68
CA ARG A 119 25.98 -5.43 -24.11
C ARG A 119 24.89 -4.45 -24.51
N ILE A 120 23.84 -4.35 -23.69
CA ILE A 120 22.93 -3.22 -23.68
C ILE A 120 23.76 -1.97 -23.30
N GLY A 121 24.19 -1.21 -24.31
CA GLY A 121 24.71 0.15 -24.19
C GLY A 121 25.98 0.32 -23.36
N ALA A 122 27.14 -0.01 -23.92
CA ALA A 122 28.44 0.37 -23.34
C ALA A 122 28.73 1.90 -23.40
N ASP A 123 27.85 2.68 -24.03
CA ASP A 123 27.82 4.15 -24.02
C ASP A 123 26.69 4.70 -23.11
N ALA A 124 26.02 3.86 -22.32
CA ALA A 124 25.14 4.37 -21.27
C ALA A 124 26.02 4.88 -20.14
N ASP A 125 26.06 6.22 -20.02
CA ASP A 125 26.58 6.95 -18.87
C ASP A 125 26.44 6.11 -17.59
N THR A 126 27.57 5.89 -16.91
CA THR A 126 27.63 5.21 -15.61
C THR A 126 26.38 5.61 -14.82
N LEU A 127 25.50 4.66 -14.52
CA LEU A 127 24.31 4.90 -13.71
C LEU A 127 24.79 5.19 -12.27
N GLU A 128 25.30 6.41 -12.07
CA GLU A 128 25.47 7.01 -10.76
C GLU A 128 24.06 7.16 -10.20
N LEU A 129 23.74 6.32 -9.22
CA LEU A 129 22.52 6.45 -8.44
C LEU A 129 22.69 7.71 -7.58
N ASP A 130 22.51 8.88 -8.18
CA ASP A 130 22.55 10.18 -7.51
C ASP A 130 21.49 10.31 -6.41
N ASP A 131 20.47 9.44 -6.45
CA ASP A 131 19.55 9.21 -5.34
C ASP A 131 20.19 8.29 -4.28
N ILE A 132 21.29 8.76 -3.69
CA ILE A 132 21.64 8.37 -2.33
C ILE A 132 20.46 8.84 -1.48
N LEU A 133 19.58 7.91 -1.09
CA LEU A 133 18.46 8.08 -0.17
C LEU A 133 18.72 9.25 0.77
N ALA A 134 18.23 10.44 0.39
CA ALA A 134 18.43 11.64 1.18
C ALA A 134 17.94 11.33 2.59
N GLU A 135 18.71 11.71 3.61
CA GLU A 135 18.35 11.45 5.01
C GLU A 135 16.88 11.81 5.21
N LEU A 136 16.05 10.79 5.42
CA LEU A 136 14.60 10.94 5.48
C LEU A 136 14.29 12.03 6.50
N GLY A 137 13.71 13.13 6.01
CA GLY A 137 13.39 14.27 6.86
C GLY A 137 12.58 13.85 8.10
N PRO A 138 12.66 14.63 9.19
CA PRO A 138 12.00 14.31 10.45
C PRO A 138 10.49 14.05 10.30
N ASP A 139 9.87 14.59 9.25
CA ASP A 139 8.44 14.50 8.95
C ASP A 139 8.07 13.52 7.83
N SER A 140 9.01 12.70 7.35
CA SER A 140 8.71 11.70 6.31
C SER A 140 7.78 10.61 6.84
N ARG A 141 6.57 10.55 6.25
CA ARG A 141 5.53 9.55 6.55
C ARG A 141 5.75 8.22 5.86
N VAL A 142 6.73 8.13 4.94
CA VAL A 142 7.16 6.85 4.34
C VAL A 142 7.89 6.06 5.43
N VAL A 143 7.06 5.32 6.16
CA VAL A 143 7.35 4.15 6.98
C VAL A 143 8.82 3.95 7.31
N ARG A 144 9.25 4.52 8.45
CA ARG A 144 10.55 4.25 9.13
C ARG A 144 10.67 2.81 9.67
N LEU A 145 10.01 1.82 9.07
CA LEU A 145 10.08 0.42 9.52
C LEU A 145 11.51 -0.14 9.46
N PHE A 146 12.38 0.46 8.63
CA PHE A 146 13.75 -0.02 8.41
C PHE A 146 14.83 0.96 8.89
N ASP A 147 14.49 1.99 9.67
CA ASP A 147 15.51 2.84 10.28
C ASP A 147 16.30 2.02 11.31
N ARG A 148 17.56 1.72 11.01
CA ARG A 148 18.45 0.91 11.86
C ARG A 148 18.64 1.53 13.25
N LYS A 149 18.47 2.86 13.41
CA LYS A 149 18.56 3.53 14.72
C LYS A 149 17.27 3.40 15.52
N ALA A 150 16.12 3.21 14.85
CA ALA A 150 14.81 3.06 15.49
C ALA A 150 14.37 1.59 15.63
N MET A 151 15.06 0.64 14.98
CA MET A 151 14.77 -0.78 15.12
C MET A 151 15.14 -1.27 16.54
N PRO A 152 14.19 -1.87 17.28
CA PRO A 152 14.52 -2.51 18.55
C PRO A 152 15.51 -3.65 18.31
N THR A 153 16.45 -3.83 19.23
CA THR A 153 17.36 -4.98 19.15
C THR A 153 16.57 -6.28 19.30
N PRO A 154 17.04 -7.42 18.75
CA PRO A 154 16.35 -8.70 18.89
C PRO A 154 16.03 -9.07 20.34
N GLY A 155 16.90 -8.70 21.29
CA GLY A 155 16.67 -8.88 22.73
C GLY A 155 15.51 -8.04 23.25
N GLN A 156 15.43 -6.75 22.87
CA GLN A 156 14.32 -5.87 23.26
C GLN A 156 12.98 -6.31 22.68
N LEU A 157 12.99 -6.85 21.45
CA LEU A 157 11.79 -7.39 20.83
C LEU A 157 11.26 -8.59 21.62
N LYS A 158 12.15 -9.51 22.02
CA LYS A 158 11.80 -10.67 22.84
C LYS A 158 11.21 -10.25 24.19
N THR A 159 11.87 -9.34 24.90
CA THR A 159 11.35 -8.82 26.18
C THR A 159 9.97 -8.19 26.02
N ARG A 160 9.74 -7.44 24.95
CA ARG A 160 8.43 -6.84 24.67
C ARG A 160 7.35 -7.87 24.37
N ILE A 161 7.68 -8.97 23.68
CA ILE A 161 6.76 -10.09 23.44
C ILE A 161 6.45 -10.80 24.75
N ASP A 162 7.48 -11.11 25.55
CA ASP A 162 7.31 -11.77 26.84
C ASP A 162 6.47 -10.91 27.80
N ASP A 163 6.73 -9.61 27.86
CA ASP A 163 5.93 -8.65 28.63
C ASP A 163 4.49 -8.57 28.14
N HIS A 164 4.25 -8.59 26.82
CA HIS A 164 2.91 -8.56 26.26
C HIS A 164 2.12 -9.85 26.55
N LEU A 165 2.79 -11.00 26.49
CA LEU A 165 2.20 -12.29 26.83
C LEU A 165 1.92 -12.40 28.35
N GLN A 166 2.79 -11.86 29.20
CA GLN A 166 2.59 -11.80 30.64
C GLN A 166 1.53 -10.76 31.06
N GLN A 167 1.45 -9.64 30.34
CA GLN A 167 0.39 -8.65 30.45
C GLN A 167 -0.88 -9.06 29.70
N GLY A 168 -0.97 -10.33 29.28
CA GLY A 168 -2.20 -10.99 28.85
C GLY A 168 -3.31 -10.63 29.82
N THR A 169 -4.00 -9.56 29.47
CA THR A 169 -5.11 -9.03 30.23
C THR A 169 -6.10 -10.18 30.22
N PRO A 170 -6.58 -10.70 31.36
CA PRO A 170 -7.69 -11.63 31.32
C PRO A 170 -8.77 -10.90 30.53
N ALA A 171 -9.07 -11.39 29.33
CA ALA A 171 -10.10 -10.80 28.50
C ALA A 171 -11.33 -10.63 29.41
N PRO A 172 -11.99 -9.45 29.43
CA PRO A 172 -13.28 -9.37 30.11
C PRO A 172 -14.10 -10.52 29.56
N VAL A 173 -14.51 -11.40 30.46
CA VAL A 173 -15.06 -12.72 30.19
C VAL A 173 -15.96 -12.64 28.95
N GLN A 174 -15.51 -13.23 27.84
CA GLN A 174 -16.24 -13.37 26.58
C GLN A 174 -17.52 -14.24 26.72
N SER A 175 -18.09 -14.35 27.93
CA SER A 175 -19.32 -15.10 28.18
C SER A 175 -20.49 -14.53 27.39
N ASP A 176 -20.49 -13.22 27.11
CA ASP A 176 -21.60 -12.55 26.43
C ASP A 176 -21.68 -12.93 24.93
N ALA A 177 -20.53 -13.07 24.26
CA ALA A 177 -20.51 -13.42 22.83
C ALA A 177 -20.95 -14.87 22.57
N ALA A 178 -20.50 -15.81 23.41
CA ALA A 178 -20.90 -17.21 23.32
C ALA A 178 -22.39 -17.39 23.66
N GLN A 179 -22.88 -16.67 24.67
CA GLN A 179 -24.29 -16.68 25.05
C GLN A 179 -25.17 -16.11 23.94
N ALA A 180 -24.81 -14.95 23.39
CA ALA A 180 -25.53 -14.31 22.28
C ALA A 180 -25.60 -15.21 21.03
N LEU A 181 -24.51 -15.91 20.70
CA LEU A 181 -24.51 -16.90 19.61
C LEU A 181 -25.47 -18.06 19.89
N SER A 182 -25.47 -18.57 21.14
CA SER A 182 -26.35 -19.67 21.53
C SER A 182 -27.83 -19.28 21.45
N ASP A 183 -28.17 -18.05 21.85
CA ASP A 183 -29.53 -17.52 21.82
C ASP A 183 -30.01 -17.32 20.38
N ALA A 184 -29.15 -16.77 19.52
CA ALA A 184 -29.43 -16.60 18.09
C ALA A 184 -29.68 -17.95 17.38
N LEU A 185 -28.88 -18.99 17.71
CA LEU A 185 -29.08 -20.34 17.18
C LEU A 185 -30.37 -20.99 17.68
N ALA A 186 -30.76 -20.74 18.93
CA ALA A 186 -32.02 -21.22 19.48
C ALA A 186 -33.23 -20.55 18.81
N GLU A 187 -33.13 -19.26 18.52
CA GLU A 187 -34.15 -18.51 17.78
C GLU A 187 -34.30 -19.00 16.34
N LEU A 188 -33.18 -19.22 15.63
CA LEU A 188 -33.16 -19.79 14.28
C LEU A 188 -33.82 -21.19 14.23
N ARG A 189 -33.51 -22.05 15.20
CA ARG A 189 -34.14 -23.39 15.30
C ARG A 189 -35.64 -23.33 15.57
N ARG A 190 -36.11 -22.30 16.28
CA ARG A 190 -37.55 -22.08 16.53
C ARG A 190 -38.26 -21.61 15.27
N SER A 191 -37.65 -20.74 14.48
CA SER A 191 -38.26 -20.24 13.24
C SER A 191 -38.42 -21.34 12.20
N LEU A 192 -37.45 -22.25 12.09
CA LEU A 192 -37.48 -23.39 11.15
C LEU A 192 -38.49 -24.49 11.50
N ARG A 193 -39.02 -24.50 12.73
CA ARG A 193 -40.05 -25.47 13.16
C ARG A 193 -41.48 -24.94 13.02
N ARG A 194 -41.67 -23.67 12.68
CA ARG A 194 -42.97 -23.11 12.30
C ARG A 194 -43.12 -23.14 10.79
#